data_AF-A0A5P1FB34-F1
#
_entry.id   AF-A0A5P1FB34-F1
#
_cell.length_a   1.000
_cell.length_b   1.000
_cell.length_c   1.000
_cell.angle_alpha   90.00
_cell.angle_beta   90.00
_cell.angle_gamma   90.00
#
_symmetry.space_group_name_H-M   'P 1'
#
loop_
_entity.id
_entity.type
_entity.pdbx_description
1 polymer ?
#
loop_
_entity_poly.entity_id
_entity_poly.type
_entity_poly.pdbx_seq_one_letter_code
_entity_poly.pdbx_strand_id
1 'polypeptide(L)'
;MAVVVDAFVGRCLNLLDQLVTDEVVMILGVKDELLRLQEKLDFIKDLLVDAERRRIQDKSVNRWLSKLRDVMYDADDIVDLCRIKGRELLQGQATQQISSSPSARRPPRRRFLFFSSCFKSLSAVPLRHEIGKEIQNINQRLEDISKDRIMFSLQHVDAPTVSSTQVNTRQTSPLPNSDLVGKEVKMAADRLVDSLVRSENENILVFAIVGLGGIGKTTLAQKIYNHKKVQANFHERLWVCVSQNYSQIELMKQMIRSAGGDHGHAQTKAELQPLLRNR
;
A
#
# COMPACT_ATOMS: atom_id res chain seq x y z
N MET A 1 2.63 13.81 3.71
CA MET A 1 1.35 13.89 2.97
C MET A 1 1.56 13.49 1.51
N ALA A 2 2.37 14.20 0.71
CA ALA A 2 2.61 13.77 -0.70
C ALA A 2 3.25 12.38 -0.84
N VAL A 3 4.24 11.99 -0.02
CA VAL A 3 4.76 10.59 -0.02
C VAL A 3 3.67 9.53 0.21
N VAL A 4 2.64 9.85 1.00
CA VAL A 4 1.51 8.94 1.23
C VAL A 4 0.61 8.90 0.01
N VAL A 5 0.32 10.06 -0.59
CA VAL A 5 -0.47 10.19 -1.82
C VAL A 5 0.22 9.51 -3.00
N ASP A 6 1.54 9.64 -3.14
CA ASP A 6 2.36 9.00 -4.17
C ASP A 6 2.31 7.48 -4.09
N ALA A 7 2.53 6.91 -2.89
CA ALA A 7 2.39 5.49 -2.67
C ALA A 7 0.95 4.99 -2.93
N PHE A 8 -0.05 5.83 -2.67
CA PHE A 8 -1.45 5.50 -2.85
C PHE A 8 -1.87 5.53 -4.32
N VAL A 9 -1.48 6.58 -5.07
CA VAL A 9 -1.64 6.68 -6.52
C VAL A 9 -0.93 5.52 -7.21
N GLY A 10 0.32 5.23 -6.85
CA GLY A 10 1.07 4.11 -7.40
C GLY A 10 0.40 2.75 -7.15
N ARG A 11 -0.20 2.54 -5.97
CA ARG A 11 -0.98 1.34 -5.68
C ARG A 11 -2.24 1.27 -6.54
N CYS A 12 -3.02 2.36 -6.60
CA CYS A 12 -4.26 2.41 -7.35
C CYS A 12 -4.03 2.12 -8.84
N LEU A 13 -2.99 2.69 -9.44
CA LEU A 13 -2.57 2.40 -10.82
C LEU A 13 -2.30 0.91 -11.06
N ASN A 14 -1.53 0.26 -10.18
CA ASN A 14 -1.28 -1.18 -10.30
C ASN A 14 -2.58 -2.01 -10.19
N LEU A 15 -3.53 -1.57 -9.36
CA LEU A 15 -4.82 -2.25 -9.22
C LEU A 15 -5.70 -2.04 -10.46
N LEU A 16 -5.67 -0.85 -11.04
CA LEU A 16 -6.36 -0.50 -12.29
C LEU A 16 -5.81 -1.29 -13.48
N ASP A 17 -4.48 -1.43 -13.61
CA ASP A 17 -3.84 -2.27 -14.62
C ASP A 17 -4.37 -3.71 -14.62
N GLN A 18 -4.45 -4.29 -13.42
CA GLN A 18 -5.02 -5.63 -13.24
C GLN A 18 -6.51 -5.65 -13.59
N LEU A 19 -7.26 -4.66 -13.09
CA LEU A 19 -8.71 -4.62 -13.19
C LEU A 19 -9.18 -4.42 -14.62
N VAL A 20 -8.56 -3.54 -15.41
CA VAL A 20 -8.93 -3.22 -16.80
C VAL A 20 -8.82 -4.46 -17.72
N THR A 21 -7.95 -5.40 -17.38
CA THR A 21 -7.78 -6.68 -18.10
C THR A 21 -8.70 -7.80 -17.60
N ASP A 22 -9.39 -7.60 -16.47
CA ASP A 22 -10.28 -8.57 -15.84
C ASP A 22 -11.66 -8.59 -16.53
N GLU A 23 -12.26 -9.78 -16.66
CA GLU A 23 -13.63 -9.97 -17.18
C GLU A 23 -14.68 -9.22 -16.34
N VAL A 24 -14.36 -8.96 -15.06
CA VAL A 24 -15.14 -8.13 -14.12
C VAL A 24 -15.46 -6.75 -14.71
N VAL A 25 -14.53 -6.13 -15.44
CA VAL A 25 -14.76 -4.80 -16.01
C VAL A 25 -15.68 -4.86 -17.23
N MET A 26 -15.56 -5.92 -18.04
CA MET A 26 -16.44 -6.12 -19.20
C MET A 26 -17.89 -6.33 -18.78
N ILE A 27 -18.15 -7.09 -17.70
CA ILE A 27 -19.51 -7.29 -17.21
C ILE A 27 -20.10 -6.02 -16.59
N LEU A 28 -19.26 -5.12 -16.06
CA LEU A 28 -19.73 -3.84 -15.52
C LEU A 28 -19.95 -2.80 -16.63
N GLY A 29 -19.22 -2.90 -17.75
CA GLY A 29 -19.33 -1.97 -18.86
C GLY A 29 -18.73 -0.59 -18.57
N VAL A 30 -17.71 -0.54 -17.70
CA VAL A 30 -17.05 0.71 -17.23
C VAL A 30 -15.58 0.81 -17.65
N LYS A 31 -15.18 0.03 -18.66
CA LYS A 31 -13.78 -0.09 -19.08
C LYS A 31 -13.18 1.24 -19.49
N ASP A 32 -13.92 2.01 -20.28
CA ASP A 32 -13.44 3.27 -20.84
C ASP A 32 -13.30 4.33 -19.74
N GLU A 33 -14.23 4.36 -18.77
CA GLU A 33 -14.15 5.25 -17.62
C GLU A 33 -12.98 4.90 -16.69
N LEU A 34 -12.68 3.61 -16.48
CA LEU A 34 -11.53 3.16 -15.69
C LEU A 34 -10.19 3.45 -16.40
N LEU A 35 -10.14 3.32 -17.72
CA LEU A 35 -8.96 3.71 -18.51
C LEU A 35 -8.71 5.22 -18.40
N ARG A 36 -9.75 6.05 -18.49
CA ARG A 36 -9.61 7.51 -18.26
C ARG A 36 -9.13 7.84 -16.85
N LEU A 37 -9.59 7.08 -15.85
CA LEU A 37 -9.13 7.23 -14.47
C LEU A 37 -7.64 6.91 -14.37
N GLN A 38 -7.22 5.80 -14.98
CA GLN A 38 -5.82 5.40 -15.04
C GLN A 38 -4.94 6.48 -15.69
N GLU A 39 -5.31 6.96 -16.89
CA GLU A 39 -4.55 7.99 -17.62
C GLU A 39 -4.37 9.26 -16.78
N LYS A 40 -5.43 9.70 -16.08
CA LYS A 40 -5.37 10.89 -15.21
C LYS A 40 -4.46 10.67 -14.00
N LEU A 41 -4.51 9.49 -13.40
CA LEU A 41 -3.67 9.16 -12.25
C LEU A 41 -2.19 9.03 -12.65
N ASP A 42 -1.88 8.47 -13.82
CA ASP A 42 -0.53 8.42 -14.35
C ASP A 42 0.02 9.83 -14.57
N PHE A 43 -0.76 10.71 -15.20
CA PHE A 43 -0.36 12.10 -15.40
C PHE A 43 -0.12 12.84 -14.08
N ILE A 44 -0.97 12.63 -13.07
CA ILE A 44 -0.81 13.23 -11.75
C ILE A 44 0.43 12.68 -11.04
N LYS A 45 0.74 11.39 -11.19
CA LYS A 45 1.90 10.73 -10.57
C LYS A 45 3.21 11.41 -10.96
N ASP A 46 3.36 11.79 -12.23
CA ASP A 46 4.55 12.48 -12.72
C ASP A 46 4.80 13.83 -12.02
N LEU A 47 3.73 14.46 -11.53
CA LEU A 47 3.79 15.76 -10.83
C LEU A 47 4.00 15.63 -9.33
N LEU A 48 3.79 14.45 -8.74
CA LEU A 48 3.92 14.24 -7.29
C LEU A 48 5.36 14.41 -6.80
N VAL A 49 6.34 14.14 -7.66
CA VAL A 49 7.77 14.32 -7.34
C VAL A 49 8.10 15.80 -7.11
N ASP A 50 7.65 16.71 -7.99
CA ASP A 50 7.86 18.15 -7.82
C ASP A 50 7.00 18.69 -6.66
N ALA A 51 5.77 18.19 -6.53
CA ALA A 51 4.88 18.55 -5.42
C ALA A 51 5.49 18.21 -4.04
N GLU A 52 6.14 17.06 -3.87
CA GLU A 52 6.81 16.72 -2.61
C GLU A 52 7.97 17.67 -2.29
N ARG A 53 8.75 18.08 -3.30
CA ARG A 53 9.87 19.04 -3.12
C ARG A 53 9.38 20.39 -2.61
N ARG A 54 8.25 20.87 -3.14
CA ARG A 54 7.70 22.20 -2.81
C ARG A 54 6.76 22.20 -1.60
N ARG A 55 6.32 21.02 -1.13
CA ARG A 55 5.31 20.87 -0.06
C ARG A 55 5.63 21.63 1.23
N ILE A 56 6.91 21.71 1.61
CA ILE A 56 7.33 22.33 2.88
C ILE A 56 7.19 23.85 2.83
N GLN A 57 7.39 24.46 1.65
CA GLN A 57 7.47 25.91 1.49
C GLN A 57 6.17 26.51 0.94
N ASP A 58 5.39 25.75 0.16
CA ASP A 58 4.16 26.22 -0.46
C ASP A 58 2.90 25.59 0.15
N LYS A 59 2.15 26.39 0.92
CA LYS A 59 0.86 25.99 1.50
C LYS A 59 -0.19 25.64 0.45
N SER A 60 -0.09 26.20 -0.76
CA SER A 60 -1.00 25.94 -1.88
C SER A 60 -0.81 24.52 -2.38
N VAL A 61 0.43 24.07 -2.54
CA VAL A 61 0.79 22.68 -2.89
C VAL A 61 0.24 21.71 -1.85
N ASN A 62 0.35 22.03 -0.56
CA ASN A 62 -0.20 21.17 0.50
C ASN A 62 -1.74 21.08 0.46
N ARG A 63 -2.44 22.17 0.12
CA ARG A 63 -3.89 22.16 -0.10
C ARG A 63 -4.26 21.32 -1.31
N TRP A 64 -3.52 21.44 -2.41
CA TRP A 64 -3.72 20.63 -3.62
C TRP A 64 -3.52 19.12 -3.33
N LEU A 65 -2.45 18.76 -2.62
CA LEU A 65 -2.19 17.38 -2.18
C LEU A 65 -3.28 16.83 -1.26
N SER A 66 -3.88 17.68 -0.43
CA SER A 66 -5.01 17.28 0.42
C SER A 66 -6.23 16.95 -0.41
N LYS A 67 -6.61 17.82 -1.37
CA LYS A 67 -7.72 17.54 -2.29
C LYS A 67 -7.51 16.25 -3.07
N LEU A 68 -6.29 16.05 -3.59
CA LEU A 68 -5.94 14.84 -4.33
C LEU A 68 -6.08 13.59 -3.46
N ARG A 69 -5.55 13.63 -2.23
CA ARG A 69 -5.70 12.52 -1.28
C ARG A 69 -7.17 12.16 -1.06
N ASP A 70 -8.03 13.16 -0.91
CA ASP A 70 -9.45 12.93 -0.64
C ASP A 70 -10.14 12.26 -1.84
N VAL A 71 -9.83 12.68 -3.07
CA VAL A 71 -10.31 11.99 -4.29
C VAL A 71 -9.75 10.57 -4.42
N MET A 72 -8.51 10.34 -3.97
CA MET A 72 -7.90 9.03 -4.05
C MET A 72 -8.57 7.99 -3.15
N TYR A 73 -9.17 8.39 -2.02
CA TYR A 73 -9.94 7.46 -1.19
C TYR A 73 -11.16 6.94 -1.96
N ASP A 74 -11.88 7.85 -2.63
CA ASP A 74 -13.01 7.46 -3.48
C ASP A 74 -12.57 6.57 -4.66
N ALA A 75 -11.37 6.82 -5.21
CA ALA A 75 -10.78 6.01 -6.27
C ALA A 75 -10.38 4.60 -5.81
N ASP A 76 -9.91 4.43 -4.58
CA ASP A 76 -9.59 3.11 -4.00
C ASP A 76 -10.89 2.32 -3.73
N ASP A 77 -11.88 2.98 -3.13
CA ASP A 77 -13.19 2.41 -2.85
C ASP A 77 -13.91 1.95 -4.14
N ILE A 78 -13.84 2.73 -5.23
CA ILE A 78 -14.49 2.36 -6.49
C ILE A 78 -13.79 1.17 -7.18
N VAL A 79 -12.47 1.05 -7.06
CA VAL A 79 -11.71 -0.09 -7.60
C VAL A 79 -12.10 -1.38 -6.88
N ASP A 80 -12.19 -1.33 -5.56
CA ASP A 80 -12.66 -2.47 -4.75
C ASP A 80 -14.12 -2.80 -5.03
N LEU A 81 -14.99 -1.79 -5.16
CA LEU A 81 -16.39 -1.98 -5.50
C LEU A 81 -16.56 -2.66 -6.86
N CYS A 82 -15.79 -2.25 -7.87
CA CYS A 82 -15.79 -2.88 -9.19
C CYS A 82 -15.42 -4.36 -9.09
N ARG A 83 -14.35 -4.69 -8.35
CA ARG A 83 -13.92 -6.08 -8.15
C ARG A 83 -14.99 -6.94 -7.49
N ILE A 84 -15.61 -6.43 -6.43
CA ILE A 84 -16.64 -7.15 -5.67
C ILE A 84 -17.89 -7.34 -6.55
N LYS A 85 -18.44 -6.26 -7.10
CA LYS A 85 -19.68 -6.30 -7.87
C LYS A 85 -19.55 -7.00 -9.21
N GLY A 86 -18.42 -6.85 -9.90
CA GLY A 86 -18.19 -7.59 -11.13
C GLY A 86 -18.10 -9.09 -10.89
N ARG A 87 -17.44 -9.55 -9.80
CA ARG A 87 -17.41 -10.98 -9.45
C ARG A 87 -18.79 -11.53 -9.09
N GLU A 88 -19.58 -10.79 -8.30
CA GLU A 88 -20.97 -11.17 -7.98
C GLU A 88 -21.80 -11.38 -9.25
N LEU A 89 -21.67 -10.47 -10.24
CA LEU A 89 -22.38 -10.57 -11.51
C LEU A 89 -21.89 -11.75 -12.37
N LEU A 90 -20.58 -12.01 -12.42
CA LEU A 90 -20.02 -13.15 -13.15
C LEU A 90 -20.49 -14.49 -12.56
N GLN A 91 -20.48 -14.63 -11.23
CA GLN A 91 -20.94 -15.85 -10.55
C GLN A 91 -22.47 -16.05 -10.67
N GLY A 92 -23.24 -14.97 -10.65
CA GLY A 92 -24.68 -14.99 -10.89
C GLY A 92 -25.06 -15.50 -12.29
N GLN A 93 -24.17 -15.33 -13.28
CA GLN A 93 -24.34 -15.88 -14.62
C GLN A 93 -23.93 -17.36 -14.71
N ALA A 94 -22.87 -17.78 -14.00
CA ALA A 94 -22.38 -19.16 -14.01
C ALA A 94 -23.32 -20.16 -13.32
N THR A 95 -23.99 -19.75 -12.22
CA THR A 95 -24.83 -20.65 -11.39
C THR A 95 -26.12 -21.11 -12.08
N GLN A 96 -26.50 -20.54 -13.23
CA GLN A 96 -27.73 -20.93 -13.95
C GLN A 96 -27.53 -21.94 -15.09
N GLN A 97 -26.30 -22.38 -15.38
CA GLN A 97 -26.05 -23.37 -16.45
C GLN A 97 -26.13 -24.85 -16.01
N ILE A 98 -26.20 -25.16 -14.71
CA ILE A 98 -26.09 -26.55 -14.22
C ILE A 98 -27.46 -27.21 -13.90
N SER A 99 -28.58 -26.49 -13.97
CA SER A 99 -29.90 -27.05 -13.67
C SER A 99 -30.65 -27.52 -14.92
N SER A 100 -30.14 -28.51 -15.65
CA SER A 100 -30.96 -29.26 -16.61
C SER A 100 -30.74 -30.77 -16.47
N SER A 101 -31.61 -31.41 -15.69
CA SER A 101 -31.77 -32.86 -15.67
C SER A 101 -32.86 -33.25 -16.70
N PRO A 102 -32.66 -34.26 -17.56
CA PRO A 102 -33.61 -34.60 -18.61
C PRO A 102 -34.62 -35.64 -18.13
N SER A 103 -35.91 -35.30 -18.08
CA SER A 103 -36.96 -36.32 -18.06
C SER A 103 -38.29 -35.87 -18.66
N ALA A 104 -38.75 -36.69 -19.62
CA ALA A 104 -40.13 -36.96 -20.05
C ALA A 104 -40.94 -35.93 -20.90
N ARG A 105 -40.86 -36.12 -22.22
CA ARG A 105 -41.91 -36.20 -23.28
C ARG A 105 -43.32 -35.56 -23.04
N ARG A 106 -43.69 -34.54 -23.86
CA ARG A 106 -44.82 -34.50 -24.86
C ARG A 106 -45.17 -33.04 -25.34
N PRO A 107 -45.87 -32.83 -26.49
CA PRO A 107 -45.56 -31.76 -27.46
C PRO A 107 -46.69 -30.68 -27.64
N PRO A 108 -46.78 -29.92 -28.75
CA PRO A 108 -46.36 -28.52 -28.83
C PRO A 108 -47.55 -27.54 -28.93
N ARG A 109 -47.48 -26.40 -28.24
CA ARG A 109 -48.30 -25.22 -28.59
C ARG A 109 -47.41 -24.00 -28.73
N ARG A 110 -47.41 -23.47 -29.95
CA ARG A 110 -46.82 -22.21 -30.38
C ARG A 110 -47.08 -21.13 -29.33
N ARG A 111 -46.02 -20.54 -28.76
CA ARG A 111 -46.05 -19.23 -28.12
C ARG A 111 -44.66 -18.60 -28.23
N PHE A 112 -44.62 -17.52 -29.01
CA PHE A 112 -43.72 -16.37 -28.92
C PHE A 112 -42.22 -16.63 -28.71
N LEU A 113 -41.49 -16.43 -29.81
CA LEU A 113 -40.15 -15.83 -29.92
C LEU A 113 -39.25 -15.91 -28.67
N PHE A 114 -38.23 -16.75 -28.83
CA PHE A 114 -36.99 -16.79 -28.06
C PHE A 114 -36.32 -15.41 -27.97
N PHE A 115 -36.60 -14.68 -26.90
CA PHE A 115 -35.75 -13.56 -26.43
C PHE A 115 -35.80 -13.49 -24.90
N SER A 116 -35.36 -14.54 -24.18
CA SER A 116 -35.37 -14.51 -22.70
C SER A 116 -33.99 -14.64 -22.04
N SER A 117 -32.90 -14.73 -22.80
CA SER A 117 -31.54 -14.64 -22.25
C SER A 117 -31.04 -13.20 -22.12
N CYS A 118 -31.55 -12.25 -22.89
CA CYS A 118 -31.11 -10.84 -22.84
C CYS A 118 -31.72 -10.03 -21.67
N PHE A 119 -32.84 -10.47 -21.08
CA PHE A 119 -33.58 -9.65 -20.12
C PHE A 119 -33.14 -9.76 -18.66
N LYS A 120 -32.27 -10.71 -18.30
CA LYS A 120 -31.69 -10.79 -16.93
C LYS A 120 -30.43 -9.93 -16.76
N SER A 121 -29.88 -9.39 -17.86
CA SER A 121 -28.84 -8.35 -17.81
C SER A 121 -29.42 -6.97 -17.47
N LEU A 122 -30.73 -6.75 -17.62
CA LEU A 122 -31.36 -5.46 -17.34
C LEU A 122 -31.45 -5.14 -15.84
N SER A 123 -31.57 -6.13 -14.95
CA SER A 123 -31.66 -5.88 -13.50
C SER A 123 -30.35 -5.35 -12.91
N ALA A 124 -29.22 -5.57 -13.59
CA ALA A 124 -27.91 -5.04 -13.20
C ALA A 124 -27.62 -3.66 -13.81
N VAL A 125 -28.46 -3.15 -14.72
CA VAL A 125 -28.26 -1.84 -15.37
C VAL A 125 -28.24 -0.69 -14.37
N PRO A 126 -29.11 -0.62 -13.34
CA PRO A 126 -29.03 0.44 -12.34
C PRO A 126 -27.69 0.45 -11.60
N LEU A 127 -27.20 -0.72 -11.18
CA LEU A 127 -25.92 -0.87 -10.50
C LEU A 127 -24.74 -0.48 -11.41
N ARG A 128 -24.72 -0.96 -12.65
CA ARG A 128 -23.67 -0.61 -13.63
C ARG A 128 -23.64 0.89 -13.90
N HIS A 129 -24.82 1.50 -14.04
CA HIS A 129 -24.95 2.93 -14.24
C HIS A 129 -24.48 3.72 -13.01
N GLU A 130 -24.82 3.28 -11.80
CA GLU A 130 -24.36 3.89 -10.55
C GLU A 130 -22.83 3.85 -10.43
N ILE A 131 -22.22 2.67 -10.63
CA ILE A 131 -20.75 2.50 -10.61
C ILE A 131 -20.10 3.38 -11.70
N GLY A 132 -20.62 3.35 -12.93
CA GLY A 132 -20.11 4.18 -14.02
C GLY A 132 -20.17 5.67 -13.71
N LYS A 133 -21.27 6.13 -13.10
CA LYS A 133 -21.45 7.53 -12.70
C LYS A 133 -20.47 7.94 -11.60
N GLU A 134 -20.19 7.07 -10.62
CA GLU A 134 -19.19 7.34 -9.59
C GLU A 134 -17.77 7.43 -10.18
N ILE A 135 -17.40 6.53 -11.09
CA ILE A 135 -16.11 6.61 -11.79
C ILE A 135 -16.03 7.91 -12.61
N GLN A 136 -17.12 8.31 -13.27
CA GLN A 136 -17.19 9.56 -14.01
C GLN A 136 -17.02 10.79 -13.09
N ASN A 137 -17.64 10.77 -11.92
CA ASN A 137 -17.51 11.81 -10.90
C ASN A 137 -16.06 11.94 -10.39
N ILE A 138 -15.40 10.81 -10.11
CA ILE A 138 -13.99 10.77 -9.70
C ILE A 138 -13.10 11.34 -10.83
N ASN A 139 -13.32 10.89 -12.06
CA ASN A 139 -12.63 11.41 -13.24
C ASN A 139 -12.78 12.92 -13.38
N GLN A 140 -13.98 13.46 -13.16
CA GLN A 140 -14.23 14.90 -13.24
C GLN A 140 -13.47 15.64 -12.14
N ARG A 141 -13.51 15.15 -10.89
CA ARG A 141 -12.81 15.75 -9.76
C ARG A 141 -11.29 15.74 -9.93
N LEU A 142 -10.72 14.65 -10.46
CA LEU A 142 -9.30 14.59 -10.81
C LEU A 142 -8.95 15.60 -11.91
N GLU A 143 -9.85 15.83 -12.86
CA GLU A 143 -9.64 16.80 -13.91
C GLU A 143 -9.74 18.25 -13.41
N ASP A 144 -10.61 18.52 -12.45
CA ASP A 144 -10.67 19.81 -11.78
C ASP A 144 -9.38 20.06 -10.96
N ILE A 145 -8.85 19.02 -10.32
CA ILE A 145 -7.55 19.04 -9.63
C ILE A 145 -6.41 19.26 -10.62
N SER A 146 -6.48 18.67 -11.81
CA SER A 146 -5.45 18.83 -12.83
C SER A 146 -5.48 20.20 -13.52
N LYS A 147 -6.63 20.86 -13.52
CA LYS A 147 -6.81 22.23 -14.04
C LYS A 147 -6.48 23.32 -13.02
N ASP A 148 -6.25 22.95 -11.75
CA ASP A 148 -5.96 23.91 -10.68
C ASP A 148 -4.65 24.66 -10.98
N ARG A 149 -4.61 25.98 -10.79
CA ARG A 149 -3.48 26.86 -11.24
C ARG A 149 -2.11 26.44 -10.73
N ILE A 150 -2.07 25.69 -9.63
CA ILE A 150 -0.87 25.12 -9.00
C ILE A 150 -0.20 24.12 -9.94
N MET A 151 -0.95 23.43 -10.78
CA MET A 151 -0.41 22.48 -11.75
C MET A 151 0.45 23.16 -12.82
N PHE A 152 0.11 24.39 -13.21
CA PHE A 152 0.90 25.17 -14.17
C PHE A 152 2.19 25.76 -13.57
N SER A 153 2.35 25.74 -12.24
CA SER A 153 3.61 26.11 -11.58
C SER A 153 4.49 24.91 -11.22
N LEU A 154 3.94 23.70 -11.28
CA LEU A 154 4.67 22.44 -11.16
C LEU A 154 5.28 22.10 -12.53
N GLN A 155 6.58 21.81 -12.56
CA GLN A 155 7.25 21.43 -13.80
C GLN A 155 7.13 19.92 -13.99
N HIS A 156 6.83 19.49 -15.22
CA HIS A 156 7.16 18.13 -15.65
C HIS A 156 8.68 17.99 -15.52
N VAL A 157 9.12 17.28 -14.50
CA VAL A 157 10.53 16.96 -14.36
C VAL A 157 10.73 15.64 -15.09
N ASP A 158 11.23 15.68 -16.32
CA ASP A 158 11.88 14.51 -16.91
C ASP A 158 12.88 14.02 -15.89
N ALA A 159 12.70 12.78 -15.42
CA ALA A 159 13.45 12.20 -14.31
C ALA A 159 14.94 12.50 -14.51
N PRO A 160 15.52 13.46 -13.76
CA PRO A 160 16.94 13.66 -13.89
C PRO A 160 17.53 12.46 -13.19
N THR A 161 18.53 11.85 -13.82
CA THR A 161 19.53 11.04 -13.13
C THR A 161 20.28 11.94 -12.16
N VAL A 162 19.57 12.44 -11.14
CA VAL A 162 20.21 12.98 -9.96
C VAL A 162 20.69 11.74 -9.25
N SER A 163 22.00 11.55 -9.28
CA SER A 163 22.75 10.85 -8.25
C SER A 163 22.47 11.57 -6.93
N SER A 164 21.23 11.45 -6.46
CA SER A 164 20.89 11.66 -5.07
C SER A 164 21.73 10.62 -4.39
N THR A 165 22.78 11.04 -3.70
CA THR A 165 23.16 10.33 -2.48
C THR A 165 21.88 10.22 -1.68
N GLN A 166 21.18 9.09 -1.86
CA GLN A 166 19.94 8.76 -1.18
C GLN A 166 20.32 8.69 0.29
N VAL A 167 20.32 9.84 0.96
CA VAL A 167 20.24 9.87 2.40
C VAL A 167 18.88 9.29 2.68
N ASN A 168 18.87 8.03 3.11
CA ASN A 168 17.67 7.27 3.39
C ASN A 168 16.96 7.99 4.55
N THR A 169 16.02 8.89 4.24
CA THR A 169 15.36 9.76 5.22
C THR A 169 14.44 9.01 6.18
N ARG A 170 14.22 7.71 5.95
CA ARG A 170 13.49 6.79 6.84
C ARG A 170 14.44 5.97 7.73
N GLN A 171 15.55 6.54 8.17
CA GLN A 171 16.38 5.90 9.18
C GLN A 171 15.76 6.02 10.57
N THR A 172 15.73 4.91 11.29
CA THR A 172 15.36 4.87 12.71
C THR A 172 16.61 4.75 13.56
N SER A 173 16.72 5.55 14.62
CA SER A 173 17.79 5.43 15.61
C SER A 173 17.28 4.73 16.87
N PRO A 174 18.16 4.07 17.65
CA PRO A 174 17.79 3.55 18.96
C PRO A 174 17.73 4.65 20.03
N LEU A 175 18.01 5.92 19.70
CA LEU A 175 18.09 6.98 20.69
C LEU A 175 16.72 7.21 21.37
N PRO A 176 16.69 7.35 22.70
CA PRO A 176 15.45 7.62 23.41
C PRO A 176 14.95 9.03 23.10
N ASN A 177 13.70 9.14 22.64
CA ASN A 177 13.03 10.43 22.54
C ASN A 177 12.74 10.96 23.95
N SER A 178 13.19 12.19 24.28
CA SER A 178 12.96 12.81 25.59
C SER A 178 11.48 13.03 25.90
N ASP A 179 10.66 13.15 24.85
CA ASP A 179 9.27 13.61 24.94
C ASP A 179 8.25 12.46 24.94
N LEU A 180 8.66 11.24 25.33
CA LEU A 180 7.76 10.10 25.38
C LEU A 180 6.72 10.23 26.51
N VAL A 181 5.53 10.66 26.12
CA VAL A 181 4.33 10.72 26.98
C VAL A 181 3.43 9.50 26.76
N GLY A 182 2.91 8.93 27.85
CA GLY A 182 1.96 7.80 27.82
C GLY A 182 2.28 6.70 28.84
N LYS A 183 1.34 6.41 29.74
CA LYS A 183 1.46 5.32 30.72
C LYS A 183 1.37 3.94 30.07
N GLU A 184 0.56 3.83 29.01
CA GLU A 184 0.31 2.59 28.27
C GLU A 184 1.56 2.05 27.58
N VAL A 185 2.34 2.92 26.92
CA VAL A 185 3.60 2.54 26.26
C VAL A 185 4.60 2.00 27.28
N LYS A 186 4.67 2.61 28.47
CA LYS A 186 5.55 2.12 29.55
C LYS A 186 5.10 0.74 30.03
N MET A 187 3.82 0.57 30.34
CA MET A 187 3.28 -0.71 30.80
C MET A 187 3.45 -1.83 29.75
N ALA A 188 3.24 -1.51 28.47
CA ALA A 188 3.44 -2.47 27.38
C ALA A 188 4.92 -2.86 27.23
N ALA A 189 5.83 -1.89 27.32
CA ALA A 189 7.26 -2.16 27.30
C ALA A 189 7.69 -3.03 28.49
N ASP A 190 7.26 -2.70 29.70
CA ASP A 190 7.61 -3.44 30.91
C ASP A 190 7.14 -4.91 30.83
N ARG A 191 5.90 -5.14 30.38
CA ARG A 191 5.34 -6.49 30.20
C ARG A 191 6.12 -7.31 29.16
N LEU A 192 6.45 -6.71 28.02
CA LEU A 192 7.22 -7.39 26.97
C LEU A 192 8.63 -7.70 27.42
N VAL A 193 9.28 -6.76 28.13
CA VAL A 193 10.63 -6.98 28.66
C VAL A 193 10.63 -8.09 29.72
N ASP A 194 9.63 -8.13 30.58
CA ASP A 194 9.51 -9.21 31.57
C ASP A 194 9.33 -10.57 30.90
N SER A 195 8.58 -10.64 29.80
CA SER A 195 8.47 -11.86 28.98
C SER A 195 9.81 -12.24 28.34
N LEU A 196 10.53 -11.27 27.79
CA LEU A 196 11.82 -11.44 27.09
C LEU A 196 12.94 -11.90 28.03
N VAL A 197 12.93 -11.48 29.29
CA VAL A 197 13.95 -11.87 30.29
C VAL A 197 13.64 -13.24 30.93
N ARG A 198 12.36 -13.64 31.04
CA ARG A 198 11.96 -14.90 31.70
C ARG A 198 12.12 -16.14 30.83
N SER A 199 12.23 -15.96 29.52
CA SER A 199 12.25 -17.05 28.54
C SER A 199 13.65 -17.69 28.45
N GLU A 200 13.97 -18.56 29.42
CA GLU A 200 15.24 -19.29 29.49
C GLU A 200 15.26 -20.57 28.62
N ASN A 201 14.10 -21.02 28.11
CA ASN A 201 13.92 -22.35 27.50
C ASN A 201 13.72 -22.34 25.97
N GLU A 202 13.82 -21.19 25.30
CA GLU A 202 13.72 -21.11 23.83
C GLU A 202 15.04 -20.65 23.22
N ASN A 203 15.53 -21.38 22.21
CA ASN A 203 16.80 -21.05 21.54
C ASN A 203 16.72 -19.71 20.77
N ILE A 204 15.53 -19.32 20.29
CA ILE A 204 15.29 -18.05 19.56
C ILE A 204 13.86 -17.57 19.84
N LEU A 205 13.72 -16.35 20.36
CA LEU A 205 12.43 -15.70 20.60
C LEU A 205 12.19 -14.57 19.61
N VAL A 206 10.98 -14.50 19.06
CA VAL A 206 10.59 -13.48 18.08
C VAL A 206 9.35 -12.74 18.57
N PHE A 207 9.46 -11.42 18.70
CA PHE A 207 8.35 -10.52 19.03
C PHE A 207 8.00 -9.64 17.84
N ALA A 208 6.71 -9.53 17.51
CA ALA A 208 6.20 -8.67 16.46
C ALA A 208 5.35 -7.53 17.04
N ILE A 209 5.65 -6.28 16.66
CA ILE A 209 4.82 -5.11 16.98
C ILE A 209 4.10 -4.68 15.71
N VAL A 210 2.78 -4.89 15.65
CA VAL A 210 1.94 -4.64 14.47
C VAL A 210 0.95 -3.52 14.73
N GLY A 211 0.61 -2.74 13.70
CA GLY A 211 -0.34 -1.64 13.79
C GLY A 211 -0.20 -0.63 12.66
N LEU A 212 -1.14 0.32 12.61
CA LEU A 212 -1.20 1.39 11.61
C LEU A 212 0.07 2.26 11.59
N GLY A 213 0.33 2.93 10.46
CA GLY A 213 1.43 3.88 10.33
C GLY A 213 1.31 5.03 11.34
N GLY A 214 2.42 5.46 11.94
CA GLY A 214 2.43 6.59 12.89
C GLY A 214 1.93 6.29 14.31
N ILE A 215 1.42 5.09 14.59
CA ILE A 215 0.86 4.73 15.92
C ILE A 215 1.91 4.59 17.05
N GLY A 216 3.20 4.77 16.76
CA GLY A 216 4.28 4.67 17.76
C GLY A 216 4.93 3.29 17.91
N LYS A 217 4.83 2.40 16.91
CA LYS A 217 5.50 1.07 16.94
C LYS A 217 7.00 1.17 17.21
N THR A 218 7.69 1.99 16.41
CA THR A 218 9.13 2.23 16.56
C THR A 218 9.45 2.85 17.92
N THR A 219 8.58 3.72 18.43
CA THR A 219 8.70 4.33 19.76
C THR A 219 8.64 3.30 20.88
N LEU A 220 7.72 2.32 20.79
CA LEU A 220 7.64 1.20 21.74
C LEU A 220 8.90 0.32 21.64
N ALA A 221 9.35 -0.01 20.42
CA ALA A 221 10.57 -0.79 20.20
C ALA A 221 11.82 -0.08 20.78
N GLN A 222 11.96 1.23 20.59
CA GLN A 222 13.01 2.04 21.20
C GLN A 222 12.95 2.00 22.73
N LYS A 223 11.74 2.01 23.30
CA LYS A 223 11.54 1.94 24.76
C LYS A 223 12.00 0.60 25.33
N ILE A 224 11.69 -0.50 24.64
CA ILE A 224 12.11 -1.86 25.00
C ILE A 224 13.64 -1.99 24.87
N TYR A 225 14.20 -1.56 23.73
CA TYR A 225 15.64 -1.64 23.46
C TYR A 225 16.51 -0.92 24.52
N ASN A 226 16.03 0.23 25.00
CA ASN A 226 16.69 1.02 26.04
C ASN A 226 16.26 0.66 27.46
N HIS A 227 15.42 -0.36 27.65
CA HIS A 227 14.93 -0.72 28.98
C HIS A 227 16.06 -1.31 29.82
N LYS A 228 16.22 -0.87 31.08
CA LYS A 228 17.33 -1.24 31.96
C LYS A 228 17.53 -2.76 32.07
N LYS A 229 16.44 -3.52 32.21
CA LYS A 229 16.49 -5.00 32.24
C LYS A 229 17.03 -5.60 30.94
N VAL A 230 16.68 -5.04 29.78
CA VAL A 230 17.24 -5.51 28.49
C VAL A 230 18.73 -5.20 28.43
N GLN A 231 19.16 -4.01 28.85
CA GLN A 231 20.58 -3.66 28.88
C GLN A 231 21.40 -4.54 29.84
N ALA A 232 20.78 -5.02 30.92
CA ALA A 232 21.42 -5.86 31.92
C ALA A 232 21.51 -7.35 31.51
N ASN A 233 20.53 -7.86 30.75
CA ASN A 233 20.46 -9.28 30.40
C ASN A 233 21.00 -9.60 28.99
N PHE A 234 21.10 -8.59 28.10
CA PHE A 234 21.54 -8.79 26.72
C PHE A 234 22.83 -8.00 26.46
N HIS A 235 23.96 -8.71 26.39
CA HIS A 235 25.29 -8.15 26.17
C HIS A 235 25.40 -7.52 24.77
N GLU A 236 24.94 -8.23 23.74
CA GLU A 236 24.88 -7.71 22.38
C GLU A 236 23.45 -7.30 22.02
N ARG A 237 23.33 -6.08 21.50
CA ARG A 237 22.06 -5.49 21.08
C ARG A 237 22.29 -4.76 19.78
N LEU A 238 21.55 -5.14 18.75
CA LEU A 238 21.64 -4.55 17.42
C LEU A 238 20.36 -3.82 17.08
N TRP A 239 20.48 -2.59 16.56
CA TRP A 239 19.37 -1.83 16.01
C TRP A 239 19.58 -1.62 14.51
N VAL A 240 18.74 -2.26 13.71
CA VAL A 240 18.89 -2.30 12.25
C VAL A 240 17.59 -1.85 11.59
N CYS A 241 17.71 -1.01 10.55
CA CYS A 241 16.57 -0.46 9.84
C CYS A 241 16.46 -1.11 8.45
N VAL A 242 15.31 -1.70 8.15
CA VAL A 242 15.01 -2.25 6.82
C VAL A 242 13.87 -1.43 6.22
N SER A 243 14.14 -0.76 5.09
CA SER A 243 13.13 0.01 4.35
C SER A 243 12.63 -0.77 3.13
N GLN A 244 11.65 -0.20 2.40
CA GLN A 244 11.10 -0.83 1.18
C GLN A 244 12.17 -1.09 0.12
N ASN A 245 13.12 -0.18 -0.01
CA ASN A 245 14.29 -0.32 -0.88
C ASN A 245 15.48 -0.70 0.00
N TYR A 246 15.76 -1.99 0.15
CA TYR A 246 16.89 -2.49 0.93
C TYR A 246 17.86 -3.30 0.07
N SER A 247 19.15 -3.24 0.42
CA SER A 247 20.20 -4.09 -0.14
C SER A 247 20.64 -5.09 0.91
N GLN A 248 20.65 -6.39 0.58
CA GLN A 248 21.10 -7.44 1.48
C GLN A 248 22.55 -7.20 1.96
N ILE A 249 23.42 -6.75 1.06
CA ILE A 249 24.83 -6.47 1.37
C ILE A 249 24.94 -5.30 2.35
N GLU A 250 24.21 -4.21 2.11
CA GLU A 250 24.26 -3.04 2.99
C GLU A 250 23.65 -3.35 4.37
N LEU A 251 22.60 -4.17 4.41
CA LEU A 251 22.00 -4.65 5.65
C LEU A 251 22.99 -5.48 6.49
N MET A 252 23.70 -6.41 5.86
CA MET A 252 24.73 -7.22 6.54
C MET A 252 25.87 -6.34 7.05
N LYS A 253 26.32 -5.36 6.26
CA LYS A 253 27.32 -4.38 6.71
C LYS A 253 26.83 -3.55 7.90
N GLN A 254 25.57 -3.13 7.90
CA GLN A 254 24.97 -2.41 9.01
C GLN A 254 24.91 -3.28 10.27
N MET A 255 24.51 -4.55 10.15
CA MET A 255 24.51 -5.50 11.27
C MET A 255 25.91 -5.65 11.88
N ILE A 256 26.95 -5.85 11.05
CA ILE A 256 28.34 -5.96 11.51
C ILE A 256 28.76 -4.69 12.26
N ARG A 257 28.50 -3.50 11.70
CA ARG A 257 28.80 -2.22 12.35
C ARG A 257 28.05 -2.06 13.68
N SER A 258 26.76 -2.42 13.73
CA SER A 258 25.95 -2.33 14.95
C SER A 258 26.42 -3.30 16.05
N ALA A 259 27.02 -4.43 15.70
CA ALA A 259 27.68 -5.33 16.64
C ALA A 259 29.06 -4.84 17.10
N GLY A 260 29.55 -3.70 16.63
CA GLY A 260 30.91 -3.21 16.89
C GLY A 260 31.99 -3.95 16.10
N GLY A 261 31.63 -4.52 14.94
CA GLY A 261 32.55 -5.15 14.01
C GLY A 261 32.94 -4.26 12.85
N ASP A 262 34.07 -4.58 12.23
CA ASP A 262 34.52 -3.99 10.99
C ASP A 262 34.35 -5.01 9.86
N HIS A 263 33.77 -4.57 8.75
CA HIS A 263 33.64 -5.36 7.53
C HIS A 263 34.72 -5.05 6.50
N GLY A 264 35.61 -4.10 6.78
CA GLY A 264 36.68 -3.66 5.88
C GLY A 264 36.14 -3.37 4.48
N HIS A 265 36.76 -4.01 3.48
CA HIS A 265 36.38 -3.87 2.07
C HIS A 265 35.38 -4.92 1.59
N ALA A 266 34.80 -5.74 2.46
CA ALA A 266 33.90 -6.80 2.05
C ALA A 266 32.68 -6.25 1.27
N GLN A 267 32.44 -6.79 0.08
CA GLN A 267 31.34 -6.37 -0.81
C GLN A 267 30.36 -7.49 -1.12
N THR A 268 30.72 -8.74 -0.86
CA THR A 268 29.88 -9.89 -1.23
C THR A 268 29.28 -10.56 0.01
N LYS A 269 28.15 -11.25 -0.18
CA LYS A 269 27.50 -12.02 0.88
C LYS A 269 28.44 -13.09 1.44
N ALA A 270 29.24 -13.72 0.57
CA ALA A 270 30.19 -14.77 0.95
C ALA A 270 31.29 -14.24 1.88
N GLU A 271 31.73 -12.99 1.69
CA GLU A 271 32.71 -12.34 2.58
C GLU A 271 32.09 -11.86 3.90
N LEU A 272 30.84 -11.38 3.86
CA LEU A 272 30.18 -10.80 5.05
C LEU A 272 29.58 -11.86 5.98
N GLN A 273 29.15 -13.01 5.45
CA GLN A 273 28.48 -14.06 6.24
C GLN A 273 29.36 -14.68 7.35
N PRO A 274 30.66 -14.96 7.13
CA PRO A 274 31.56 -15.44 8.19
C PRO A 274 31.74 -14.42 9.33
N LEU A 275 31.75 -13.12 9.01
CA LEU A 275 31.90 -12.05 10.00
C LEU A 275 30.72 -11.95 10.96
N LEU A 276 29.54 -12.41 10.53
CA LEU A 276 28.33 -12.47 11.36
C LEU A 276 28.20 -13.79 12.16
N ARG A 277 28.97 -14.83 11.82
CA ARG A 277 28.89 -16.15 12.49
C ARG A 277 29.82 -16.31 13.67
N ASN A 278 30.91 -15.54 13.73
CA ASN A 278 32.00 -15.73 14.68
C ASN A 278 31.98 -14.70 15.83
N ARG A 279 30.81 -14.19 16.19
CA ARG A 279 30.57 -13.34 17.36
C ARG A 279 29.43 -13.94 18.16
#